data_AF-A0A7C6N826-F1
#
_entry.id   AF-A0A7C6N826-F1
#
_cell.length_a   1.000
_cell.length_b   1.000
_cell.length_c   1.000
_cell.angle_alpha   90.00
_cell.angle_beta   90.00
_cell.angle_gamma   90.00
#
_symmetry.space_group_name_H-M   'P 1'
#
loop_
_entity.id
_entity.type
_entity.pdbx_description
1 polymer ?
#
loop_
_entity_poly.entity_id
_entity_poly.type
_entity_poly.pdbx_seq_one_letter_code
_entity_poly.pdbx_strand_id
1 'polypeptide(L)'
;MKKTTGVVLAAIILLVSAIFFTWQNEKEVTAFTYRGILFEGFNPEKHKPTPELARGVEMEQVMITPVEMKTLMGIVDLLEKENLLYLMEIPGRFVLVNCPYSFADKPQMTVYIDREKINTDYSVADDWQNKLSKFTPSLAFSDGQVHLQGVPQLPNLLRIIIHEVGHLIEYKVLGFSWQGEFIGNDLNRDFVGISWDEENNWRDREKILLRLETIREYEELVEFLTWFAGNSSFFSVYSSTGMTEDFAESFVFYYLKTHFDYALQFFYGGELRLADLTVPTRGREKKIGFIAGVMQDPGLIDLIKKGR
;
A
#
# COMPACT_ATOMS: atom_id res chain seq x y z
N MET A 1 48.82 20.67 43.26
CA MET A 1 48.01 20.81 42.02
C MET A 1 48.06 19.55 41.13
N LYS A 2 47.82 18.34 41.67
CA LYS A 2 47.77 17.08 40.86
C LYS A 2 46.54 16.20 41.09
N LYS A 3 45.75 16.45 42.15
CA LYS A 3 44.53 15.67 42.47
C LYS A 3 43.29 16.16 41.73
N THR A 4 43.17 17.46 41.48
CA THR A 4 42.03 18.06 40.78
C THR A 4 41.93 17.60 39.33
N THR A 5 43.05 17.41 38.64
CA THR A 5 43.07 16.97 37.23
C THR A 5 42.61 15.52 37.05
N GLY A 6 42.94 14.63 38.00
CA GLY A 6 42.50 13.23 37.96
C GLY A 6 41.01 13.06 38.24
N VAL A 7 40.45 13.87 39.15
CA VAL A 7 39.01 13.86 39.45
C VAL A 7 38.21 14.42 38.27
N VAL A 8 38.69 15.48 37.63
CA VAL A 8 38.04 16.05 36.44
C VAL A 8 38.09 15.07 35.27
N LEU A 9 39.23 14.38 35.05
CA LEU A 9 39.33 13.38 33.98
C LEU A 9 38.44 12.16 34.24
N ALA A 10 38.37 11.68 35.48
CA ALA A 10 37.45 10.59 35.86
C ALA A 10 35.98 11.00 35.71
N ALA A 11 35.64 12.25 36.06
CA ALA A 11 34.29 12.79 35.87
C ALA A 11 33.94 12.90 34.38
N ILE A 12 34.87 13.32 33.52
CA ILE A 12 34.65 13.39 32.07
C ILE A 12 34.51 11.98 31.48
N ILE A 13 35.33 11.02 31.88
CA ILE A 13 35.21 9.63 31.42
C ILE A 13 33.86 9.05 31.86
N LEU A 14 33.46 9.23 33.13
CA LEU A 14 32.15 8.79 33.62
C LEU A 14 30.99 9.50 32.91
N LEU A 15 31.14 10.79 32.56
CA LEU A 15 30.11 11.53 31.82
C LEU A 15 30.01 11.06 30.36
N VAL A 16 31.15 10.82 29.69
CA VAL A 16 31.18 10.30 28.31
C VAL A 16 30.69 8.86 28.28
N SER A 17 31.05 8.03 29.26
CA SER A 17 30.51 6.67 29.41
C SER A 17 29.04 6.67 29.76
N ALA A 18 28.55 7.61 30.58
CA ALA A 18 27.12 7.78 30.86
C ALA A 18 26.37 8.26 29.62
N ILE A 19 26.93 9.18 28.84
CA ILE A 19 26.35 9.65 27.57
C ILE A 19 26.32 8.49 26.56
N PHE A 20 27.41 7.74 26.40
CA PHE A 20 27.46 6.53 25.55
C PHE A 20 26.52 5.43 26.03
N PHE A 21 26.38 5.21 27.34
CA PHE A 21 25.39 4.28 27.89
C PHE A 21 23.96 4.81 27.76
N THR A 22 23.70 6.12 27.77
CA THR A 22 22.35 6.67 27.50
C THR A 22 22.04 6.74 26.00
N TRP A 23 23.05 6.76 25.13
CA TRP A 23 22.87 6.66 23.68
C TRP A 23 22.78 5.20 23.20
N GLN A 24 23.43 4.24 23.89
CA GLN A 24 23.22 2.81 23.69
C GLN A 24 22.01 2.26 24.47
N ASN A 25 21.54 2.99 25.49
CA ASN A 25 20.20 2.83 26.05
C ASN A 25 19.27 3.85 25.41
N GLU A 26 19.13 3.82 24.08
CA GLU A 26 17.77 3.93 23.53
C GLU A 26 16.97 2.89 24.29
N LYS A 27 16.34 3.33 25.39
CA LYS A 27 15.43 2.52 26.16
C LYS A 27 14.53 1.89 25.11
N GLU A 28 14.56 0.56 25.02
CA GLU A 28 13.42 -0.20 24.59
C GLU A 28 12.23 0.51 25.21
N VAL A 29 11.50 1.24 24.37
CA VAL A 29 10.35 2.00 24.82
C VAL A 29 9.41 0.92 25.30
N THR A 30 9.34 0.81 26.62
CA THR A 30 8.50 -0.12 27.35
C THR A 30 7.16 -0.21 26.66
N ALA A 31 6.91 -1.39 26.09
CA ALA A 31 5.79 -1.71 25.24
C ALA A 31 4.50 -1.10 25.79
N PHE A 32 3.82 -0.31 24.97
CA PHE A 32 2.39 -0.14 25.15
C PHE A 32 1.75 -1.52 25.01
N THR A 33 1.02 -1.93 26.04
CA THR A 33 0.17 -3.11 26.02
C THR A 33 -0.95 -2.88 24.99
N TYR A 34 -0.70 -3.29 23.75
CA TYR A 34 -1.82 -3.63 22.87
C TYR A 34 -2.38 -4.96 23.35
N ARG A 35 -3.69 -4.96 23.59
CA ARG A 35 -4.44 -6.16 23.95
C ARG A 35 -4.57 -7.02 22.69
N GLY A 36 -3.61 -7.92 22.52
CA GLY A 36 -3.73 -9.12 21.71
C GLY A 36 -3.05 -9.07 20.33
N ILE A 37 -2.40 -10.19 20.02
CA ILE A 37 -2.55 -10.80 18.70
C ILE A 37 -3.77 -11.71 18.80
N LEU A 38 -4.72 -11.54 17.87
CA LEU A 38 -5.88 -12.42 17.73
C LEU A 38 -6.36 -12.42 16.27
N PHE A 39 -6.12 -13.55 15.62
CA PHE A 39 -7.07 -14.12 14.66
C PHE A 39 -8.38 -14.42 15.41
N GLU A 40 -9.39 -13.56 15.27
CA GLU A 40 -10.81 -13.84 15.51
C GLU A 40 -11.57 -12.81 14.64
N GLY A 41 -12.43 -13.14 13.67
CA GLY A 41 -13.17 -14.37 13.45
C GLY A 41 -12.94 -15.06 12.11
N PHE A 42 -11.94 -15.94 12.09
CA PHE A 42 -12.16 -17.25 11.50
C PHE A 42 -13.34 -17.92 12.22
N ASN A 43 -14.45 -18.22 11.53
CA ASN A 43 -15.52 -19.05 12.10
C ASN A 43 -15.17 -20.54 11.86
N PRO A 44 -14.84 -21.32 12.91
CA PRO A 44 -14.42 -22.72 12.77
C PRO A 44 -15.50 -23.66 12.23
N GLU A 45 -16.77 -23.26 12.27
CA GLU A 45 -17.87 -24.06 11.74
C GLU A 45 -18.15 -23.81 10.25
N LYS A 46 -17.67 -22.70 9.66
CA LYS A 46 -18.00 -22.32 8.27
C LYS A 46 -16.84 -22.27 7.28
N HIS A 47 -15.58 -22.13 7.71
CA HIS A 47 -14.47 -21.86 6.78
C HIS A 47 -13.21 -22.70 6.97
N LYS A 48 -13.29 -23.99 7.34
CA LYS A 48 -12.12 -24.87 7.54
C LYS A 48 -11.02 -24.66 6.46
N PRO A 49 -9.82 -24.13 6.83
CA PRO A 49 -8.64 -24.24 5.98
C PRO A 49 -8.34 -25.72 5.80
N THR A 50 -7.82 -26.09 4.64
CA THR A 50 -7.38 -27.47 4.45
C THR A 50 -6.27 -27.79 5.48
N PRO A 51 -6.13 -29.05 5.92
CA PRO A 51 -5.17 -29.46 6.96
C PRO A 51 -3.70 -29.06 6.70
N GLU A 52 -3.37 -28.64 5.49
CA GLU A 52 -2.07 -28.12 5.09
C GLU A 52 -1.83 -26.67 5.53
N LEU A 53 -2.85 -25.80 5.55
CA LEU A 53 -2.74 -24.37 5.89
C LEU A 53 -2.80 -24.08 7.40
N ALA A 54 -3.33 -25.00 8.20
CA ALA A 54 -3.43 -24.85 9.66
C ALA A 54 -2.16 -25.23 10.42
N ARG A 55 -1.17 -25.85 9.74
CA ARG A 55 0.12 -26.24 10.34
C ARG A 55 1.09 -25.05 10.28
N GLY A 56 0.98 -24.12 11.22
CA GLY A 56 1.97 -23.03 11.36
C GLY A 56 1.46 -21.69 11.88
N VAL A 57 0.21 -21.59 12.31
CA VAL A 57 -0.35 -20.33 12.86
C VAL A 57 -0.35 -20.42 14.39
N GLU A 58 0.67 -19.85 15.02
CA GLU A 58 0.73 -19.68 16.49
C GLU A 58 0.50 -18.20 16.85
N MET A 59 -0.28 -17.96 17.91
CA MET A 59 -0.44 -16.61 18.46
C MET A 59 0.78 -16.26 19.31
N GLU A 60 1.78 -15.63 18.71
CA GLU A 60 2.99 -15.18 19.40
C GLU A 60 2.96 -13.68 19.60
N GLN A 61 3.18 -13.17 20.82
CA GLN A 61 3.40 -11.74 21.04
C GLN A 61 4.67 -11.28 20.32
N VAL A 62 4.53 -10.50 19.25
CA VAL A 62 5.66 -10.00 18.47
C VAL A 62 6.06 -8.60 18.96
N MET A 63 7.33 -8.44 19.29
CA MET A 63 7.91 -7.13 19.61
C MET A 63 8.13 -6.33 18.32
N ILE A 64 7.59 -5.10 18.27
CA ILE A 64 7.90 -4.11 17.24
C ILE A 64 9.25 -3.48 17.58
N THR A 65 10.18 -3.47 16.63
CA THR A 65 11.49 -2.85 16.81
C THR A 65 11.39 -1.32 16.74
N PRO A 66 12.35 -0.57 17.33
CA PRO A 66 12.37 0.89 17.22
C PRO A 66 12.38 1.40 15.76
N VAL A 67 13.04 0.67 14.85
CA VAL A 67 13.09 1.00 13.43
C VAL A 67 11.70 0.87 12.79
N GLU A 68 11.00 -0.23 13.04
CA GLU A 68 9.63 -0.44 12.55
C GLU A 68 8.66 0.62 13.07
N MET A 69 8.77 0.95 14.36
CA MET A 69 7.98 2.02 14.98
C MET A 69 8.23 3.36 14.30
N LYS A 70 9.50 3.71 14.05
CA LYS A 70 9.85 4.95 13.35
C LYS A 70 9.27 5.00 11.95
N THR A 71 9.32 3.91 11.19
CA THR A 71 8.72 3.84 9.86
C THR A 71 7.20 4.05 9.92
N LEU A 72 6.52 3.35 10.83
CA LEU A 72 5.07 3.49 11.01
C LEU A 72 4.68 4.91 11.43
N MET A 73 5.40 5.52 12.37
CA MET A 73 5.20 6.92 12.76
C MET A 73 5.40 7.88 11.57
N GLY A 74 6.40 7.64 10.73
CA GLY A 74 6.60 8.44 9.52
C GLY A 74 5.41 8.38 8.55
N ILE A 75 4.69 7.26 8.48
CA ILE A 75 3.44 7.18 7.70
C ILE A 75 2.32 7.99 8.36
N VAL A 76 2.19 7.92 9.68
CA VAL A 76 1.21 8.70 10.44
C VAL A 76 1.45 10.20 10.24
N ASP A 77 2.70 10.65 10.32
CA ASP A 77 3.08 12.05 10.10
C ASP A 77 2.73 12.52 8.68
N LEU A 78 2.95 11.66 7.66
CA LEU A 78 2.57 11.95 6.27
C LEU A 78 1.05 12.10 6.12
N LEU A 79 0.27 11.21 6.74
CA LEU A 79 -1.19 11.29 6.72
C LEU A 79 -1.69 12.51 7.49
N GLU A 80 -1.13 12.83 8.65
CA GLU A 80 -1.49 14.00 9.46
C GLU A 80 -1.25 15.29 8.71
N LYS A 81 -0.09 15.44 8.08
CA LYS A 81 0.26 16.62 7.29
C LYS A 81 -0.77 16.93 6.21
N GLU A 82 -1.34 15.90 5.59
CA GLU A 82 -2.36 16.03 4.54
C GLU A 82 -3.81 15.95 5.05
N ASN A 83 -4.02 15.98 6.38
CA ASN A 83 -5.32 15.86 7.05
C ASN A 83 -6.06 14.54 6.75
N LEU A 84 -5.31 13.45 6.58
CA LEU A 84 -5.79 12.11 6.21
C LEU A 84 -5.83 11.10 7.36
N LEU A 85 -5.63 11.52 8.61
CA LEU A 85 -5.65 10.61 9.77
C LEU A 85 -6.96 9.83 9.92
N TYR A 86 -8.07 10.37 9.41
CA TYR A 86 -9.36 9.65 9.41
C TYR A 86 -9.29 8.31 8.63
N LEU A 87 -8.36 8.14 7.70
CA LEU A 87 -8.13 6.86 7.02
C LEU A 87 -7.71 5.75 7.99
N MET A 88 -6.99 6.12 9.04
CA MET A 88 -6.58 5.19 10.10
C MET A 88 -7.73 4.87 11.06
N GLU A 89 -8.81 5.66 11.06
CA GLU A 89 -10.01 5.42 11.87
C GLU A 89 -11.02 4.47 11.19
N ILE A 90 -10.85 4.18 9.89
CA ILE A 90 -11.77 3.32 9.12
C ILE A 90 -11.63 1.84 9.53
N PRO A 91 -10.43 1.26 9.57
CA PRO A 91 -10.26 -0.08 10.14
C PRO A 91 -10.54 -0.06 11.64
N GLY A 92 -11.22 -1.08 12.16
CA GLY A 92 -11.36 -1.28 13.59
C GLY A 92 -10.02 -1.64 14.27
N ARG A 93 -9.07 -2.16 13.50
CA ARG A 93 -7.70 -2.44 13.95
C ARG A 93 -6.73 -2.64 12.77
N PHE A 94 -5.46 -2.36 13.03
CA PHE A 94 -4.32 -2.80 12.21
C PHE A 94 -3.57 -3.90 12.96
N VAL A 95 -3.16 -4.95 12.24
CA VAL A 95 -2.45 -6.10 12.79
C VAL A 95 -1.18 -6.33 11.98
N LEU A 96 -0.04 -6.48 12.64
CA LEU A 96 1.20 -6.85 11.98
C LEU A 96 1.30 -8.37 11.88
N VAL A 97 1.69 -8.88 10.72
CA VAL A 97 1.75 -10.31 10.42
C VAL A 97 3.03 -10.67 9.68
N ASN A 98 3.54 -11.88 9.91
CA ASN A 98 4.64 -12.45 9.14
C ASN A 98 4.06 -13.30 7.99
N CYS A 99 3.53 -12.67 6.95
CA CYS A 99 2.98 -13.36 5.80
C CYS A 99 3.37 -12.64 4.50
N PRO A 100 3.46 -13.33 3.35
CA PRO A 100 4.08 -12.79 2.14
C PRO A 100 3.28 -11.68 1.43
N TYR A 101 2.18 -11.20 2.02
CA TYR A 101 1.34 -10.12 1.51
C TYR A 101 0.52 -9.45 2.63
N SER A 102 0.19 -8.17 2.44
CA SER A 102 -0.79 -7.44 3.26
C SER A 102 -2.20 -7.67 2.70
N PHE A 103 -3.24 -7.59 3.55
CA PHE A 103 -4.62 -7.79 3.12
C PHE A 103 -5.64 -7.20 4.11
N ALA A 104 -6.85 -6.93 3.62
CA ALA A 104 -7.98 -6.49 4.43
C ALA A 104 -8.98 -7.63 4.70
N ASP A 105 -9.26 -7.90 5.99
CA ASP A 105 -10.41 -8.70 6.42
C ASP A 105 -11.64 -7.78 6.48
N LYS A 106 -12.40 -7.82 5.38
CA LYS A 106 -13.54 -6.95 5.13
C LYS A 106 -14.66 -7.12 6.17
N PRO A 107 -15.11 -8.35 6.52
CA PRO A 107 -16.11 -8.54 7.58
C PRO A 107 -15.69 -7.98 8.94
N GLN A 108 -14.43 -8.17 9.34
CA GLN A 108 -13.91 -7.74 10.64
C GLN A 108 -13.34 -6.31 10.62
N MET A 109 -13.40 -5.61 9.48
CA MET A 109 -12.82 -4.28 9.30
C MET A 109 -11.38 -4.20 9.80
N THR A 110 -10.58 -5.24 9.52
CA THR A 110 -9.21 -5.36 10.02
C THR A 110 -8.23 -5.31 8.85
N VAL A 111 -7.17 -4.52 8.99
CA VAL A 111 -6.07 -4.50 8.03
C VAL A 111 -4.88 -5.27 8.59
N TYR A 112 -4.39 -6.25 7.84
CA TYR A 112 -3.19 -7.01 8.15
C TYR A 112 -2.03 -6.49 7.30
N ILE A 113 -0.98 -6.02 7.97
CA ILE A 113 0.22 -5.49 7.32
C ILE A 113 1.35 -6.51 7.44
N ASP A 114 1.87 -6.91 6.29
CA ASP A 114 3.08 -7.73 6.20
C ASP A 114 4.26 -6.96 6.79
N ARG A 115 4.83 -7.53 7.86
CA ARG A 115 5.93 -6.97 8.61
C ARG A 115 7.17 -6.74 7.75
N GLU A 116 7.41 -7.57 6.73
CA GLU A 116 8.53 -7.36 5.81
C GLU A 116 8.41 -6.02 5.06
N LYS A 117 7.19 -5.56 4.78
CA LYS A 117 6.94 -4.27 4.10
C LYS A 117 7.22 -3.04 4.97
N ILE A 118 7.35 -3.21 6.27
CA ILE A 118 7.71 -2.14 7.20
C ILE A 118 9.22 -1.97 7.26
N ASN A 119 9.96 -3.06 7.05
CA ASN A 119 11.42 -3.11 7.13
C ASN A 119 12.10 -2.74 5.80
N THR A 120 11.33 -2.50 4.74
CA THR A 120 11.86 -2.08 3.44
C THR A 120 11.74 -0.57 3.26
N ASP A 121 12.81 0.04 2.74
CA ASP A 121 12.79 1.43 2.25
C ASP A 121 12.22 1.51 0.83
N TYR A 122 11.23 0.67 0.51
CA TYR A 122 10.62 0.61 -0.81
C TYR A 122 9.72 1.81 -1.01
N SER A 123 9.88 2.49 -2.14
CA SER A 123 8.97 3.52 -2.60
C SER A 123 7.82 2.93 -3.45
N VAL A 124 6.79 3.74 -3.70
CA VAL A 124 5.71 3.40 -4.64
C VAL A 124 6.25 3.13 -6.05
N ALA A 125 7.34 3.80 -6.46
CA ALA A 125 7.98 3.56 -7.74
C ALA A 125 8.71 2.20 -7.78
N ASP A 126 9.35 1.80 -6.68
CA ASP A 126 10.01 0.49 -6.57
C ASP A 126 9.01 -0.66 -6.66
N ASP A 127 7.82 -0.50 -6.07
CA ASP A 127 6.72 -1.47 -6.19
C ASP A 127 6.27 -1.65 -7.65
N TRP A 128 6.14 -0.54 -8.37
CA TRP A 128 5.84 -0.55 -9.79
C TRP A 128 6.94 -1.23 -10.61
N GLN A 129 8.20 -0.90 -10.35
CA GLN A 129 9.34 -1.50 -11.03
C GLN A 129 9.40 -3.02 -10.78
N ASN A 130 9.17 -3.45 -9.54
CA ASN A 130 9.11 -4.86 -9.16
C ASN A 130 7.93 -5.60 -9.82
N LYS A 131 6.76 -4.95 -9.93
CA LYS A 131 5.60 -5.50 -10.67
C LYS A 131 5.94 -5.66 -12.15
N LEU A 132 6.51 -4.64 -12.80
CA LEU A 132 6.89 -4.72 -14.20
C LEU A 132 7.93 -5.83 -14.42
N SER A 133 8.98 -5.91 -13.62
CA SER A 133 10.00 -6.96 -13.75
C SER A 133 9.43 -8.37 -13.58
N LYS A 134 8.44 -8.53 -12.68
CA LYS A 134 7.74 -9.80 -12.48
C LYS A 134 6.90 -10.21 -13.70
N PHE A 135 6.25 -9.25 -14.35
CA PHE A 135 5.35 -9.51 -15.48
C PHE A 135 6.00 -9.36 -16.86
N THR A 136 7.27 -8.95 -16.94
CA THR A 136 8.07 -8.90 -18.18
C THR A 136 9.36 -9.73 -18.01
N PRO A 137 9.26 -11.04 -17.75
CA PRO A 137 10.40 -11.86 -17.32
C PRO A 137 11.52 -11.99 -18.36
N SER A 138 11.29 -11.59 -19.62
CA SER A 138 12.32 -11.56 -20.66
C SER A 138 13.22 -10.33 -20.62
N LEU A 139 12.87 -9.31 -19.82
CA LEU A 139 13.65 -8.08 -19.69
C LEU A 139 14.48 -8.09 -18.40
N ALA A 140 15.74 -7.68 -18.51
CA ALA A 140 16.68 -7.63 -17.38
C ALA A 140 16.72 -6.24 -16.73
N PHE A 141 15.77 -5.96 -15.83
CA PHE A 141 15.67 -4.66 -15.14
C PHE A 141 16.93 -4.28 -14.32
N SER A 142 17.80 -5.24 -14.01
CA SER A 142 19.10 -5.00 -13.36
C SER A 142 20.07 -4.17 -14.19
N ASP A 143 19.87 -4.07 -15.51
CA ASP A 143 20.83 -3.45 -16.43
C ASP A 143 20.70 -1.91 -16.46
N GLY A 144 19.77 -1.35 -15.67
CA GLY A 144 19.57 0.10 -15.52
C GLY A 144 18.95 0.81 -16.72
N GLN A 145 18.59 0.07 -17.78
CA GLN A 145 17.96 0.62 -18.98
C GLN A 145 16.62 1.27 -18.71
N VAL A 146 15.85 0.71 -17.78
CA VAL A 146 14.54 1.22 -17.37
C VAL A 146 14.55 1.52 -15.88
N HIS A 147 13.98 2.65 -15.49
CA HIS A 147 13.71 2.95 -14.09
C HIS A 147 12.48 3.82 -13.94
N LEU A 148 11.83 3.70 -12.78
CA LEU A 148 10.69 4.50 -12.39
C LEU A 148 11.06 5.41 -11.23
N GLN A 149 10.48 6.60 -11.19
CA GLN A 149 10.70 7.56 -10.11
C GLN A 149 9.37 8.18 -9.68
N GLY A 150 9.10 8.13 -8.38
CA GLY A 150 7.99 8.85 -7.78
C GLY A 150 8.37 10.29 -7.49
N VAL A 151 7.52 11.25 -7.84
CA VAL A 151 7.71 12.67 -7.54
C VAL A 151 6.42 13.20 -6.88
N PRO A 152 6.42 13.51 -5.57
CA PRO A 152 7.49 13.26 -4.62
C PRO A 152 7.74 11.76 -4.41
N GLN A 153 8.90 11.40 -3.87
CA GLN A 153 9.17 10.03 -3.45
C GLN A 153 8.30 9.71 -2.22
N LEU A 154 7.44 8.70 -2.34
CA LEU A 154 6.54 8.26 -1.27
C LEU A 154 6.85 6.81 -0.88
N PRO A 155 6.82 6.47 0.42
CA PRO A 155 7.04 5.11 0.89
C PRO A 155 5.90 4.20 0.43
N ASN A 156 6.23 2.99 -0.03
CA ASN A 156 5.24 2.02 -0.48
C ASN A 156 4.30 1.58 0.65
N LEU A 157 4.75 1.63 1.90
CA LEU A 157 3.91 1.35 3.07
C LEU A 157 2.71 2.29 3.17
N LEU A 158 2.85 3.57 2.79
CA LEU A 158 1.72 4.51 2.68
C LEU A 158 0.69 4.00 1.66
N ARG A 159 1.16 3.61 0.47
CA ARG A 159 0.30 3.04 -0.59
C ARG A 159 -0.39 1.77 -0.12
N ILE A 160 0.32 0.86 0.55
CA ILE A 160 -0.25 -0.39 1.08
C ILE A 160 -1.37 -0.07 2.07
N ILE A 161 -1.13 0.81 3.06
CA ILE A 161 -2.14 1.16 4.05
C ILE A 161 -3.40 1.76 3.37
N ILE A 162 -3.22 2.70 2.46
CA ILE A 162 -4.34 3.31 1.73
C ILE A 162 -5.08 2.26 0.87
N HIS A 163 -4.34 1.35 0.21
CA HIS A 163 -4.89 0.27 -0.60
C HIS A 163 -5.80 -0.66 0.22
N GLU A 164 -5.31 -1.14 1.37
CA GLU A 164 -6.08 -2.04 2.23
C GLU A 164 -7.31 -1.34 2.84
N VAL A 165 -7.19 -0.06 3.20
CA VAL A 165 -8.36 0.75 3.60
C VAL A 165 -9.35 0.87 2.44
N GLY A 166 -8.87 1.03 1.21
CA GLY A 166 -9.69 1.03 -0.01
C GLY A 166 -10.55 -0.23 -0.14
N HIS A 167 -10.01 -1.42 0.19
CA HIS A 167 -10.80 -2.66 0.23
C HIS A 167 -11.89 -2.68 1.30
N LEU A 168 -11.69 -2.04 2.44
CA LEU A 168 -12.73 -1.92 3.47
C LEU A 168 -13.86 -0.98 3.02
N ILE A 169 -13.51 0.13 2.38
CA ILE A 169 -14.47 1.09 1.82
C ILE A 169 -15.28 0.44 0.70
N GLU A 170 -14.61 -0.22 -0.22
CA GLU A 170 -15.20 -0.99 -1.31
C GLU A 170 -16.24 -1.98 -0.79
N TYR A 171 -15.89 -2.76 0.23
CA TYR A 171 -16.80 -3.71 0.85
C TYR A 171 -18.03 -3.04 1.47
N LYS A 172 -17.83 -1.94 2.20
CA LYS A 172 -18.91 -1.29 2.95
C LYS A 172 -19.84 -0.45 2.08
N VAL A 173 -19.30 0.24 1.09
CA VAL A 173 -20.05 1.19 0.26
C VAL A 173 -20.51 0.55 -1.04
N LEU A 174 -19.63 -0.15 -1.74
CA LEU A 174 -19.95 -0.77 -3.03
C LEU A 174 -20.53 -2.18 -2.87
N GLY A 175 -20.46 -2.77 -1.67
CA GLY A 175 -21.16 -4.02 -1.34
C GLY A 175 -20.68 -5.22 -2.15
N PHE A 176 -19.44 -5.20 -2.64
CA PHE A 176 -18.84 -6.36 -3.29
C PHE A 176 -18.80 -7.56 -2.34
N SER A 177 -19.06 -8.77 -2.85
CA SER A 177 -19.00 -9.97 -2.03
C SER A 177 -17.59 -10.21 -1.52
N TRP A 178 -17.47 -10.50 -0.22
CA TRP A 178 -16.22 -10.97 0.38
C TRP A 178 -15.80 -12.35 -0.15
N GLN A 179 -16.71 -13.09 -0.79
CA GLN A 179 -16.46 -14.39 -1.45
C GLN A 179 -16.01 -14.25 -2.91
N GLY A 180 -15.84 -13.03 -3.42
CA GLY A 180 -15.44 -12.78 -4.82
C GLY A 180 -16.58 -12.96 -5.84
N GLU A 181 -17.81 -13.21 -5.39
CA GLU A 181 -18.99 -13.27 -6.26
C GLU A 181 -19.49 -11.85 -6.59
N PHE A 182 -19.65 -11.53 -7.87
CA PHE A 182 -20.21 -10.24 -8.27
C PHE A 182 -21.73 -10.22 -8.02
N ILE A 183 -22.14 -9.57 -6.94
CA ILE A 183 -23.55 -9.23 -6.68
C ILE A 183 -23.74 -7.77 -7.08
N GLY A 184 -24.14 -7.56 -8.32
CA GLY A 184 -24.27 -6.21 -8.88
C GLY A 184 -25.30 -5.36 -8.13
N ASN A 185 -24.89 -4.18 -7.69
CA ASN A 185 -25.75 -3.07 -7.29
C ASN A 185 -25.40 -1.84 -8.14
N ASP A 186 -26.22 -0.80 -8.08
CA ASP A 186 -26.03 0.35 -8.99
C ASP A 186 -24.65 1.02 -8.80
N LEU A 187 -24.19 1.17 -7.55
CA LEU A 187 -22.89 1.79 -7.25
C LEU A 187 -21.70 0.96 -7.75
N ASN A 188 -21.71 -0.35 -7.56
CA ASN A 188 -20.61 -1.19 -8.06
C ASN A 188 -20.64 -1.33 -9.59
N ARG A 189 -21.83 -1.30 -10.21
CA ARG A 189 -21.96 -1.26 -11.67
C ARG A 189 -21.47 0.07 -12.24
N ASP A 190 -21.74 1.18 -11.58
CA ASP A 190 -21.26 2.50 -11.99
C ASP A 190 -19.73 2.55 -11.99
N PHE A 191 -19.08 2.05 -10.92
CA PHE A 191 -17.61 2.00 -10.87
C PHE A 191 -17.04 1.03 -11.90
N VAL A 192 -17.56 -0.21 -11.94
CA VAL A 192 -17.08 -1.23 -12.88
C VAL A 192 -17.26 -0.77 -14.32
N GLY A 193 -18.37 -0.10 -14.63
CA GLY A 193 -18.68 0.52 -15.93
C GLY A 193 -17.67 1.57 -16.41
N ILE A 194 -16.80 2.08 -15.54
CA ILE A 194 -15.71 2.98 -15.95
C ILE A 194 -14.58 2.19 -16.62
N SER A 195 -14.31 0.99 -16.10
CA SER A 195 -13.31 0.05 -16.65
C SER A 195 -13.93 -0.96 -17.61
N TRP A 196 -15.26 -0.98 -17.72
CA TRP A 196 -16.03 -1.96 -18.45
C TRP A 196 -16.80 -1.31 -19.58
N ASP A 197 -16.37 -1.61 -20.80
CA ASP A 197 -16.98 -1.14 -22.02
C ASP A 197 -17.41 -2.34 -22.87
N GLU A 198 -18.73 -2.50 -23.06
CA GLU A 198 -19.29 -3.56 -23.92
C GLU A 198 -18.96 -3.36 -25.41
N GLU A 199 -18.76 -2.12 -25.86
CA GLU A 199 -18.38 -1.80 -27.25
C GLU A 199 -16.87 -1.94 -27.48
N ASN A 200 -16.04 -1.61 -26.50
CA ASN A 200 -14.58 -1.71 -26.58
C ASN A 200 -13.99 -3.03 -26.03
N ASN A 201 -14.87 -3.95 -25.61
CA ASN A 201 -14.56 -5.24 -25.02
C ASN A 201 -13.74 -5.17 -23.73
N TRP A 202 -14.01 -6.15 -22.88
CA TRP A 202 -13.20 -6.67 -21.78
C TRP A 202 -11.79 -7.13 -22.21
N ARG A 203 -11.03 -6.32 -22.95
CA ARG A 203 -9.65 -6.63 -23.36
C ARG A 203 -8.63 -6.14 -22.35
N ASP A 204 -8.89 -5.10 -21.56
CA ASP A 204 -7.86 -4.56 -20.66
C ASP A 204 -7.58 -5.44 -19.43
N ARG A 205 -8.53 -6.27 -18.98
CA ARG A 205 -8.32 -7.18 -17.83
C ARG A 205 -7.39 -8.35 -18.15
N GLU A 206 -7.67 -9.08 -19.23
CA GLU A 206 -6.89 -10.27 -19.59
C GLU A 206 -5.65 -9.93 -20.41
N LYS A 207 -5.57 -8.76 -21.06
CA LYS A 207 -4.43 -8.46 -21.95
C LYS A 207 -3.33 -7.61 -21.35
N ILE A 208 -3.49 -6.90 -20.23
CA ILE A 208 -2.37 -6.10 -19.70
C ILE A 208 -1.23 -7.03 -19.22
N LEU A 209 -1.54 -7.98 -18.34
CA LEU A 209 -0.54 -8.92 -17.85
C LEU A 209 -0.04 -9.85 -18.96
N LEU A 210 -0.92 -10.39 -19.81
CA LEU A 210 -0.50 -11.21 -20.95
C LEU A 210 0.36 -10.43 -21.94
N ARG A 211 0.05 -9.15 -22.22
CA ARG A 211 0.85 -8.30 -23.11
C ARG A 211 2.22 -8.06 -22.51
N LEU A 212 2.28 -7.72 -21.21
CA LEU A 212 3.55 -7.60 -20.49
C LEU A 212 4.37 -8.90 -20.58
N GLU A 213 3.74 -10.06 -20.39
CA GLU A 213 4.42 -11.37 -20.47
C GLU A 213 4.95 -11.69 -21.87
N THR A 214 4.38 -11.09 -22.92
CA THR A 214 4.84 -11.26 -24.31
C THR A 214 5.93 -10.28 -24.73
N ILE A 215 6.18 -9.21 -23.99
CA ILE A 215 7.22 -8.22 -24.30
C ILE A 215 8.60 -8.88 -24.18
N ARG A 216 9.42 -8.69 -25.21
CA ARG A 216 10.79 -9.21 -25.31
C ARG A 216 11.84 -8.11 -25.37
N GLU A 217 11.47 -6.92 -25.85
CA GLU A 217 12.39 -5.80 -26.03
C GLU A 217 11.96 -4.57 -25.22
N TYR A 218 12.91 -3.72 -24.83
CA TYR A 218 12.62 -2.52 -24.02
C TYR A 218 11.76 -1.50 -24.78
N GLU A 219 11.93 -1.38 -26.09
CA GLU A 219 11.13 -0.51 -26.95
C GLU A 219 9.64 -0.89 -26.88
N GLU A 220 9.32 -2.19 -26.87
CA GLU A 220 7.94 -2.67 -26.74
C GLU A 220 7.35 -2.32 -25.36
N LEU A 221 8.18 -2.33 -24.29
CA LEU A 221 7.79 -1.87 -22.97
C LEU A 221 7.50 -0.36 -22.96
N VAL A 222 8.34 0.44 -23.61
CA VAL A 222 8.14 1.89 -23.75
C VAL A 222 6.83 2.18 -24.48
N GLU A 223 6.56 1.50 -25.58
CA GLU A 223 5.31 1.60 -26.34
C GLU A 223 4.10 1.20 -25.49
N PHE A 224 4.21 0.09 -24.74
CA PHE A 224 3.15 -0.35 -23.84
C PHE A 224 2.86 0.69 -22.76
N LEU A 225 3.88 1.21 -22.06
CA LEU A 225 3.69 2.17 -20.98
C LEU A 225 3.17 3.52 -21.49
N THR A 226 3.58 3.94 -22.67
CA THR A 226 3.05 5.14 -23.34
C THR A 226 1.58 4.97 -23.66
N TRP A 227 1.18 3.82 -24.21
CA TRP A 227 -0.22 3.49 -24.43
C TRP A 227 -1.00 3.43 -23.11
N PHE A 228 -0.44 2.77 -22.08
CA PHE A 228 -1.07 2.62 -20.77
C PHE A 228 -1.33 3.97 -20.11
N ALA A 229 -0.35 4.89 -20.15
CA ALA A 229 -0.50 6.25 -19.63
C ALA A 229 -1.61 7.03 -20.34
N GLY A 230 -1.70 6.93 -21.66
CA GLY A 230 -2.62 7.74 -22.46
C GLY A 230 -4.04 7.19 -22.59
N ASN A 231 -4.22 5.87 -22.44
CA ASN A 231 -5.48 5.22 -22.84
C ASN A 231 -6.12 4.39 -21.73
N SER A 232 -5.34 3.86 -20.79
CA SER A 232 -5.90 2.97 -19.79
C SER A 232 -6.72 3.73 -18.75
N SER A 233 -7.83 3.11 -18.32
CA SER A 233 -8.56 3.55 -17.13
C SER A 233 -7.91 3.05 -15.83
N PHE A 234 -6.99 2.08 -15.90
CA PHE A 234 -6.31 1.53 -14.73
C PHE A 234 -5.15 2.41 -14.27
N PHE A 235 -4.98 2.52 -12.96
CA PHE A 235 -3.86 3.27 -12.35
C PHE A 235 -2.62 2.41 -12.08
N SER A 236 -2.73 1.09 -12.21
CA SER A 236 -1.65 0.14 -11.98
C SER A 236 -1.82 -1.08 -12.87
N VAL A 237 -0.72 -1.70 -13.30
CA VAL A 237 -0.77 -2.96 -14.07
C VAL A 237 -1.39 -4.10 -13.25
N TYR A 238 -1.38 -3.99 -11.92
CA TYR A 238 -2.03 -4.97 -11.04
C TYR A 238 -3.53 -4.70 -10.86
N SER A 239 -4.01 -3.48 -11.10
CA SER A 239 -5.45 -3.14 -11.06
C SER A 239 -6.28 -4.02 -12.00
N SER A 240 -5.66 -4.54 -13.07
CA SER A 240 -6.33 -5.40 -14.04
C SER A 240 -6.55 -6.83 -13.52
N THR A 241 -6.09 -7.19 -12.31
CA THR A 241 -6.27 -8.56 -11.78
C THR A 241 -7.68 -8.82 -11.25
N GLY A 242 -8.40 -7.78 -10.83
CA GLY A 242 -9.78 -7.90 -10.35
C GLY A 242 -10.45 -6.55 -10.11
N MET A 243 -11.78 -6.53 -10.13
CA MET A 243 -12.56 -5.30 -9.90
C MET A 243 -12.30 -4.69 -8.51
N THR A 244 -12.04 -5.56 -7.52
CA THR A 244 -11.71 -5.15 -6.14
C THR A 244 -10.34 -4.47 -6.07
N GLU A 245 -9.36 -5.00 -6.79
CA GLU A 245 -8.00 -4.44 -6.93
C GLU A 245 -8.02 -3.13 -7.71
N ASP A 246 -8.85 -3.05 -8.74
CA ASP A 246 -9.06 -1.82 -9.49
C ASP A 246 -9.58 -0.69 -8.60
N PHE A 247 -10.60 -0.98 -7.77
CA PHE A 247 -11.09 0.00 -6.82
C PHE A 247 -10.01 0.41 -5.81
N ALA A 248 -9.34 -0.55 -5.18
CA ALA A 248 -8.32 -0.25 -4.17
C ALA A 248 -7.14 0.54 -4.73
N GLU A 249 -6.66 0.22 -5.93
CA GLU A 249 -5.62 1.00 -6.61
C GLU A 249 -6.13 2.38 -7.02
N SER A 250 -7.37 2.49 -7.50
CA SER A 250 -7.96 3.79 -7.82
C SER A 250 -8.08 4.66 -6.56
N PHE A 251 -8.42 4.05 -5.42
CA PHE A 251 -8.50 4.70 -4.12
C PHE A 251 -7.13 5.24 -3.68
N VAL A 252 -6.06 4.45 -3.84
CA VAL A 252 -4.68 4.93 -3.64
C VAL A 252 -4.41 6.16 -4.48
N PHE A 253 -4.61 6.07 -5.81
CA PHE A 253 -4.21 7.14 -6.70
C PHE A 253 -5.09 8.38 -6.59
N TYR A 254 -6.34 8.26 -6.11
CA TYR A 254 -7.12 9.40 -5.67
C TYR A 254 -6.38 10.19 -4.57
N TYR A 255 -5.89 9.54 -3.51
CA TYR A 255 -5.15 10.21 -2.44
C TYR A 255 -3.79 10.71 -2.89
N LEU A 256 -3.02 9.88 -3.59
CA LEU A 256 -1.68 10.25 -4.05
C LEU A 256 -1.72 11.48 -4.98
N LYS A 257 -2.70 11.55 -5.88
CA LYS A 257 -2.87 12.72 -6.77
C LYS A 257 -3.39 13.94 -6.02
N THR A 258 -4.45 13.77 -5.24
CA THR A 258 -5.19 14.91 -4.66
C THR A 258 -4.47 15.56 -3.48
N HIS A 259 -3.71 14.77 -2.73
CA HIS A 259 -3.08 15.24 -1.49
C HIS A 259 -1.56 15.30 -1.56
N PHE A 260 -0.91 14.47 -2.38
CA PHE A 260 0.55 14.42 -2.44
C PHE A 260 1.14 14.95 -3.76
N ASP A 261 0.30 15.41 -4.69
CA ASP A 261 0.70 15.83 -6.06
C ASP A 261 1.61 14.79 -6.73
N TYR A 262 1.33 13.51 -6.50
CA TYR A 262 2.21 12.42 -6.90
C TYR A 262 2.18 12.18 -8.40
N ALA A 263 3.35 12.11 -9.04
CA ALA A 263 3.56 11.66 -10.40
C ALA A 263 4.53 10.46 -10.43
N LEU A 264 4.27 9.51 -11.32
CA LEU A 264 5.16 8.37 -11.55
C LEU A 264 5.89 8.54 -12.88
N GLN A 265 7.12 9.00 -12.82
CA GLN A 265 7.97 9.20 -14.00
C GLN A 265 8.57 7.88 -14.47
N PHE A 266 8.70 7.73 -15.78
CA PHE A 266 9.33 6.58 -16.42
C PHE A 266 10.48 7.02 -17.33
N PHE A 267 11.63 6.38 -17.14
CA PHE A 267 12.87 6.65 -17.87
C PHE A 267 13.32 5.42 -18.66
N TYR A 268 13.85 5.67 -19.85
CA TYR A 268 14.47 4.66 -20.72
C TYR A 268 15.77 5.18 -21.32
N GLY A 269 16.87 4.43 -21.15
CA GLY A 269 18.19 4.82 -21.63
C GLY A 269 18.73 6.09 -20.96
N GLY A 270 18.30 6.38 -19.73
CA GLY A 270 18.64 7.61 -19.00
C GLY A 270 17.83 8.85 -19.38
N GLU A 271 16.90 8.75 -20.34
CA GLU A 271 16.04 9.85 -20.76
C GLU A 271 14.64 9.70 -20.16
N LEU A 272 14.04 10.83 -19.73
CA LEU A 272 12.64 10.87 -19.30
C LEU A 272 11.74 10.63 -20.51
N ARG A 273 11.02 9.50 -20.52
CA ARG A 273 10.08 9.14 -21.59
C ARG A 273 8.65 9.52 -21.27
N LEU A 274 8.23 9.33 -20.03
CA LEU A 274 6.90 9.72 -19.55
C LEU A 274 7.02 10.51 -18.26
N ALA A 275 6.50 11.74 -18.26
CA ALA A 275 6.50 12.61 -17.10
C ALA A 275 5.54 12.13 -15.99
N ASP A 276 4.50 11.37 -16.37
CA ASP A 276 3.56 10.79 -15.41
C ASP A 276 2.79 9.60 -16.04
N LEU A 277 3.17 8.39 -15.66
CA LEU A 277 2.50 7.14 -16.04
C LEU A 277 1.05 7.08 -15.52
N THR A 278 0.76 7.83 -14.46
CA THR A 278 -0.52 7.84 -13.75
C THR A 278 -1.37 9.06 -14.08
N VAL A 279 -1.04 9.77 -15.17
CA VAL A 279 -1.78 10.94 -15.65
C VAL A 279 -3.28 10.62 -15.78
N PRO A 280 -4.18 11.53 -15.36
CA PRO A 280 -5.61 11.29 -15.48
C PRO A 280 -6.07 11.23 -16.95
N THR A 281 -6.33 10.03 -17.43
CA THR A 281 -7.14 9.79 -18.63
C THR A 281 -8.62 10.01 -18.30
N ARG A 282 -9.50 10.11 -19.30
CA ARG A 282 -10.95 10.23 -19.06
C ARG A 282 -11.50 9.13 -18.14
N GLY A 283 -11.00 7.90 -18.25
CA GLY A 283 -11.40 6.80 -17.36
C GLY A 283 -10.89 6.98 -15.93
N ARG A 284 -9.64 7.40 -15.78
CA ARG A 284 -9.02 7.69 -14.47
C ARG A 284 -9.67 8.88 -13.77
N GLU A 285 -10.04 9.93 -14.51
CA GLU A 285 -10.79 11.07 -13.98
C GLU A 285 -12.17 10.65 -13.45
N LYS A 286 -12.88 9.80 -14.19
CA LYS A 286 -14.15 9.22 -13.71
C LYS A 286 -13.97 8.43 -12.42
N LYS A 287 -12.89 7.66 -12.28
CA LYS A 287 -12.59 6.90 -11.05
C LYS A 287 -12.28 7.82 -9.87
N ILE A 288 -11.41 8.82 -10.08
CA ILE A 288 -11.12 9.86 -9.08
C ILE A 288 -12.41 10.55 -8.65
N GLY A 289 -13.27 10.95 -9.59
CA GLY A 289 -14.55 11.59 -9.31
C GLY A 289 -15.52 10.66 -8.56
N PHE A 290 -15.57 9.38 -8.93
CA PHE A 290 -16.38 8.38 -8.23
C PHE A 290 -15.94 8.24 -6.76
N ILE A 291 -14.64 8.08 -6.52
CA ILE A 291 -14.09 7.96 -5.16
C ILE A 291 -14.33 9.24 -4.36
N ALA A 292 -14.13 10.41 -4.95
CA ALA A 292 -14.45 11.68 -4.32
C ALA A 292 -15.92 11.76 -3.88
N GLY A 293 -16.85 11.27 -4.72
CA GLY A 293 -18.27 11.17 -4.40
C GLY A 293 -18.55 10.21 -3.24
N VAL A 294 -17.95 9.01 -3.27
CA VAL A 294 -18.05 8.02 -2.18
C VAL A 294 -17.54 8.58 -0.85
N MET A 295 -16.43 9.31 -0.87
CA MET A 295 -15.85 9.87 0.35
C MET A 295 -16.67 11.02 0.95
N GLN A 296 -17.61 11.59 0.20
CA GLN A 296 -18.55 12.60 0.66
C GLN A 296 -19.88 11.99 1.16
N ASP A 297 -20.06 10.67 1.03
CA ASP A 297 -21.29 9.99 1.43
C ASP A 297 -21.50 10.06 2.97
N PRO A 298 -22.63 10.63 3.44
CA PRO A 298 -22.98 10.63 4.86
C PRO A 298 -22.99 9.24 5.51
N GLY A 299 -23.27 8.18 4.76
CA GLY A 299 -23.23 6.80 5.24
C GLY A 299 -21.83 6.33 5.63
N LEU A 300 -20.80 6.82 4.93
CA LEU A 300 -19.40 6.57 5.28
C LEU A 300 -18.98 7.38 6.51
N ILE A 301 -19.44 8.62 6.62
CA ILE A 301 -19.26 9.45 7.82
C ILE A 301 -19.86 8.76 9.04
N ASP A 302 -21.03 8.12 8.88
CA ASP A 302 -21.66 7.32 9.91
C ASP A 302 -20.85 6.07 10.29
N LEU A 303 -20.15 5.45 9.33
CA LEU A 303 -19.27 4.31 9.59
C LEU A 303 -18.04 4.73 10.44
N ILE A 304 -17.42 5.86 10.09
CA ILE A 304 -16.32 6.46 10.88
C ILE A 304 -16.81 6.82 12.30
N LYS A 305 -18.05 7.32 12.43
CA LYS A 305 -18.63 7.73 13.72
C LYS A 305 -19.08 6.55 14.59
N LYS A 306 -19.64 5.49 14.01
CA LYS A 306 -20.16 4.30 14.73
C LYS A 306 -19.08 3.27 15.09
N GLY A 307 -17.86 3.44 14.58
CA GLY A 307 -16.65 2.75 15.04
C GLY A 307 -16.04 3.32 16.33
N ARG A 308 -16.66 4.35 16.93
CA ARG A 308 -16.36 4.89 18.27
C ARG A 308 -17.38 4.39 19.28
#